data_AF-A0A7S2IV97-F1
#
_entry.id   AF-A0A7S2IV97-F1
#
_cell.length_a   1.000
_cell.length_b   1.000
_cell.length_c   1.000
_cell.angle_alpha   90.00
_cell.angle_beta   90.00
_cell.angle_gamma   90.00
#
_symmetry.space_group_name_H-M   'P 1'
#
loop_
_entity.id
_entity.type
_entity.pdbx_description
1 polymer ?
#
loop_
_entity_poly.entity_id
_entity_poly.type
_entity_poly.pdbx_seq_one_letter_code
_entity_poly.pdbx_strand_id
1 'polypeptide(L)'
;GKFEVEGGVGGGAWTADPQHFDNSYYTELLSKRYELSAAGTDGLLLRCPISGTVMLPTDHALVRDAKFRLFAEKYSTDQLAFFRDFAAAWSALQELGCERLIPHPGSLTYASSCVLPC
;
A
#
# COMPACT_ATOMS: atom_id res chain seq x y z
N GLY A 1 -3.18 5.89 -6.27
CA GLY A 1 -2.89 5.56 -7.68
C GLY A 1 -4.01 4.73 -8.28
N LYS A 2 -3.84 4.22 -9.52
CA LYS A 2 -4.83 3.36 -10.19
C LYS A 2 -4.16 2.23 -10.97
N PHE A 3 -4.86 1.11 -11.10
CA PHE A 3 -4.49 0.00 -11.98
C PHE A 3 -4.94 0.34 -13.40
N GLU A 4 -4.01 0.24 -14.34
CA GLU A 4 -4.26 0.52 -15.75
C GLU A 4 -4.17 -0.77 -16.58
N VAL A 5 -5.12 -0.93 -17.50
CA VAL A 5 -5.13 -2.00 -18.50
C VAL A 5 -4.92 -1.35 -19.85
N GLU A 6 -4.03 -1.93 -20.65
CA GLU A 6 -3.81 -1.48 -22.03
C GLU A 6 -5.11 -1.60 -22.83
N GLY A 7 -5.54 -0.52 -23.50
CA GLY A 7 -6.87 -0.45 -24.13
C GLY A 7 -8.01 0.03 -23.21
N GLY A 8 -7.72 0.38 -21.96
CA GLY A 8 -8.57 1.20 -21.08
C GLY A 8 -9.73 0.49 -20.39
N VAL A 9 -10.12 -0.71 -20.82
CA VAL A 9 -11.23 -1.46 -20.23
C VAL A 9 -10.72 -2.37 -19.11
N GLY A 10 -11.30 -2.24 -17.91
CA GLY A 10 -11.03 -3.14 -16.77
C GLY A 10 -10.20 -2.56 -15.63
N GLY A 11 -9.52 -1.43 -15.83
CA GLY A 11 -8.75 -0.74 -14.80
C GLY A 11 -9.59 -0.06 -13.71
N GLY A 12 -8.94 0.51 -12.69
CA GLY A 12 -9.62 1.22 -11.61
C GLY A 12 -8.70 1.72 -10.50
N ALA A 13 -9.22 2.61 -9.65
CA ALA A 13 -8.51 3.10 -8.47
C ALA A 13 -8.76 2.20 -7.25
N TRP A 14 -7.77 2.13 -6.36
CA TRP A 14 -7.90 1.42 -5.07
C TRP A 14 -8.76 2.17 -4.05
N THR A 15 -8.77 3.50 -4.12
CA THR A 15 -9.45 4.40 -3.19
C THR A 15 -10.33 5.38 -3.98
N ALA A 16 -11.26 6.03 -3.30
CA ALA A 16 -12.10 7.07 -3.91
C ALA A 16 -11.28 8.30 -4.36
N ASP A 17 -10.22 8.64 -3.61
CA ASP A 17 -9.24 9.66 -3.98
C ASP A 17 -7.88 9.00 -4.26
N PRO A 18 -7.57 8.71 -5.54
CA PRO A 18 -6.32 8.04 -5.90
C PRO A 18 -5.09 8.95 -5.81
N GLN A 19 -5.25 10.27 -5.62
CA GLN A 19 -4.14 11.22 -5.55
C GLN A 19 -3.80 11.61 -4.10
N HIS A 20 -4.61 11.18 -3.15
CA HIS A 20 -4.35 11.40 -1.73
C HIS A 20 -3.64 10.21 -1.09
N PHE A 21 -2.67 10.50 -0.22
CA PHE A 21 -1.93 9.49 0.54
C PHE A 21 -2.35 9.51 2.00
N ASP A 22 -3.14 8.52 2.39
CA ASP A 22 -3.70 8.32 3.72
C ASP A 22 -3.91 6.82 3.99
N ASN A 23 -4.63 6.47 5.06
CA ASN A 23 -4.96 5.08 5.38
C ASN A 23 -6.25 4.56 4.70
N SER A 24 -6.84 5.33 3.78
CA SER A 24 -8.14 5.00 3.18
C SER A 24 -8.11 3.65 2.46
N TYR A 25 -6.96 3.24 1.91
CA TYR A 25 -6.74 1.91 1.35
C TYR A 25 -7.16 0.79 2.31
N TYR A 26 -6.74 0.84 3.58
CA TYR A 26 -7.09 -0.19 4.56
C TYR A 26 -8.56 -0.12 4.97
N THR A 27 -9.13 1.09 5.05
CA THR A 27 -10.55 1.27 5.35
C THR A 27 -11.42 0.68 4.24
N GLU A 28 -11.11 0.96 2.97
CA GLU A 28 -11.76 0.42 1.79
C GLU A 28 -11.69 -1.11 1.77
N LEU A 29 -10.49 -1.66 1.99
CA LEU A 29 -10.21 -3.09 1.95
C LEU A 29 -11.01 -3.89 3.00
N LEU A 30 -11.24 -3.32 4.19
CA LEU A 30 -11.97 -3.99 5.27
C LEU A 30 -13.49 -3.75 5.26
N SER A 31 -13.93 -2.58 4.77
CA SER A 31 -15.34 -2.17 4.85
C SER A 31 -16.17 -2.57 3.63
N LYS A 32 -15.53 -2.85 2.49
CA LYS A 32 -16.23 -3.13 1.24
C LYS A 32 -16.14 -4.59 0.82
N ARG A 33 -17.18 -5.02 0.11
CA ARG A 33 -17.20 -6.32 -0.56
C ARG A 33 -16.73 -6.15 -2.00
N TYR A 34 -15.76 -6.99 -2.38
CA TYR A 34 -15.22 -7.03 -3.72
C TYR A 34 -15.55 -8.36 -4.39
N GLU A 35 -15.88 -8.31 -5.68
CA GLU A 35 -16.27 -9.47 -6.49
C GLU A 35 -15.39 -9.56 -7.73
N LEU A 36 -15.26 -10.75 -8.30
CA LEU A 36 -14.39 -10.96 -9.47
C LEU A 36 -14.82 -10.07 -10.64
N SER A 37 -13.90 -9.27 -11.17
CA SER A 37 -14.17 -8.42 -12.32
C SER A 37 -14.24 -9.26 -13.59
N ALA A 38 -15.37 -9.21 -14.29
CA ALA A 38 -15.52 -9.81 -15.62
C ALA A 38 -14.91 -8.95 -16.75
N ALA A 39 -14.42 -7.74 -16.43
CA ALA A 39 -13.93 -6.78 -17.42
C ALA A 39 -12.39 -6.80 -17.54
N GLY A 40 -11.92 -7.04 -18.77
CA GLY A 40 -10.59 -6.65 -19.30
C GLY A 40 -9.34 -7.31 -18.70
N THR A 41 -9.47 -8.10 -17.63
CA THR A 41 -8.32 -8.63 -16.87
C THR A 41 -8.43 -10.12 -16.53
N ASP A 42 -9.25 -10.88 -17.26
CA ASP A 42 -9.41 -12.34 -17.09
C ASP A 42 -9.53 -12.80 -15.62
N GLY A 43 -10.32 -12.07 -14.81
CA GLY A 43 -10.56 -12.43 -13.41
C GLY A 43 -9.39 -12.13 -12.46
N LEU A 44 -8.40 -11.33 -12.86
CA LEU A 44 -7.26 -10.96 -12.01
C LEU A 44 -7.52 -9.74 -11.11
N LEU A 45 -8.64 -9.03 -11.31
CA LEU A 45 -9.07 -7.93 -10.46
C LEU A 45 -10.36 -8.25 -9.73
N LEU A 46 -10.47 -7.73 -8.52
CA LEU A 46 -11.70 -7.67 -7.76
C LEU A 46 -12.25 -6.24 -7.83
N ARG A 47 -13.57 -6.09 -7.91
CA ARG A 47 -14.24 -4.79 -8.01
C ARG A 47 -15.35 -4.68 -6.98
N CYS A 48 -15.45 -3.52 -6.35
CA CYS A 48 -16.60 -3.19 -5.54
C CYS A 48 -17.74 -2.71 -6.46
N PRO A 49 -18.91 -3.37 -6.47
CA PRO A 49 -20.04 -2.96 -7.32
C PRO A 49 -20.62 -1.60 -6.92
N ILE A 50 -20.41 -1.17 -5.67
CA ILE A 50 -20.98 0.07 -5.13
C ILE A 50 -20.09 1.27 -5.45
N SER A 51 -18.82 1.23 -5.06
CA SER A 51 -17.90 2.37 -5.27
C SER A 51 -17.14 2.33 -6.58
N GLY A 52 -17.13 1.20 -7.29
CA GLY A 52 -16.30 1.01 -8.49
C GLY A 52 -14.80 0.90 -8.22
N THR A 53 -14.36 1.00 -6.95
CA THR A 53 -12.96 0.76 -6.55
C THR A 53 -12.55 -0.69 -6.82
N VAL A 54 -11.27 -0.90 -7.07
CA VAL A 54 -10.70 -2.22 -7.39
C VAL A 54 -9.69 -2.65 -6.35
N MET A 55 -9.49 -3.96 -6.23
CA MET A 55 -8.47 -4.60 -5.40
C MET A 55 -7.88 -5.78 -6.18
N LEU A 56 -6.60 -6.07 -5.98
CA LEU A 56 -5.97 -7.28 -6.48
C LEU A 56 -6.23 -8.45 -5.51
N PRO A 57 -6.13 -9.71 -5.98
CA PRO A 57 -6.09 -10.87 -5.10
C PRO A 57 -5.02 -10.79 -4.02
N THR A 58 -3.88 -10.16 -4.32
CA THR A 58 -2.79 -9.90 -3.35
C THR A 58 -3.21 -8.91 -2.27
N ASP A 59 -3.98 -7.87 -2.60
CA ASP A 59 -4.53 -6.94 -1.62
C ASP A 59 -5.51 -7.68 -0.69
N HIS A 60 -6.39 -8.49 -1.26
CA HIS A 60 -7.35 -9.28 -0.48
C HIS A 60 -6.66 -10.37 0.38
N ALA A 61 -5.44 -10.78 0.06
CA ALA A 61 -4.66 -11.67 0.92
C ALA A 61 -4.34 -11.03 2.27
N LEU A 62 -4.20 -9.70 2.35
CA LEU A 62 -3.94 -8.96 3.59
C LEU A 62 -5.07 -9.09 4.62
N VAL A 63 -6.31 -9.34 4.18
CA VAL A 63 -7.46 -9.54 5.07
C VAL A 63 -7.83 -11.01 5.27
N ARG A 64 -7.33 -11.90 4.41
CA ARG A 64 -7.55 -13.36 4.50
C ARG A 64 -6.56 -14.03 5.44
N ASP A 65 -5.30 -13.60 5.43
CA ASP A 65 -4.29 -14.12 6.35
C ASP A 65 -4.41 -13.43 7.72
N ALA A 66 -4.47 -14.23 8.79
CA ALA A 66 -4.67 -13.71 10.14
C ALA A 66 -3.52 -12.81 10.62
N LYS A 67 -2.28 -13.05 10.19
CA LYS A 67 -1.13 -12.23 10.62
C LYS A 67 -1.14 -10.88 9.92
N PHE A 68 -1.45 -10.85 8.63
CA PHE A 68 -1.57 -9.59 7.89
C PHE A 68 -2.80 -8.78 8.30
N ARG A 69 -3.91 -9.47 8.61
CA ARG A 69 -5.16 -8.83 9.00
C ARG A 69 -5.00 -7.93 10.22
N LEU A 70 -4.19 -8.33 11.20
CA LEU A 70 -3.87 -7.53 12.38
C LEU A 70 -3.33 -6.14 12.00
N PHE A 71 -2.44 -6.06 11.02
CA PHE A 71 -1.90 -4.80 10.53
C PHE A 71 -2.91 -4.02 9.70
N ALA A 72 -3.69 -4.69 8.86
CA ALA A 72 -4.75 -4.04 8.09
C ALA A 72 -5.78 -3.36 9.02
N GLU A 73 -6.22 -4.06 10.08
CA GLU A 73 -7.15 -3.51 11.07
C GLU A 73 -6.53 -2.35 11.87
N LYS A 74 -5.28 -2.51 12.33
CA LYS A 74 -4.53 -1.42 12.99
C LYS A 74 -4.47 -0.16 12.11
N TYR A 75 -4.01 -0.29 10.87
CA TYR A 75 -3.83 0.88 10.00
C TYR A 75 -5.16 1.48 9.55
N SER A 76 -6.23 0.69 9.46
CA SER A 76 -7.56 1.22 9.15
C SER A 76 -8.13 2.14 10.24
N THR A 77 -7.67 2.00 11.49
CA THR A 77 -8.17 2.77 12.65
C THR A 77 -7.18 3.80 13.16
N ASP A 78 -5.88 3.63 12.89
CA ASP A 78 -4.81 4.53 13.32
C ASP A 78 -3.93 4.97 12.14
N GLN A 79 -4.25 6.14 11.59
CA GLN A 79 -3.51 6.75 10.48
C GLN A 79 -2.09 7.19 10.88
N LEU A 80 -1.88 7.61 12.13
CA LEU A 80 -0.55 8.04 12.61
C LEU A 80 0.39 6.85 12.72
N ALA A 81 -0.11 5.71 13.21
CA ALA A 81 0.66 4.48 13.20
C ALA A 81 0.98 4.01 11.78
N PHE A 82 0.03 4.12 10.84
CA PHE A 82 0.30 3.83 9.43
C PHE A 82 1.43 4.71 8.88
N PHE A 83 1.36 6.02 9.05
CA PHE A 83 2.39 6.93 8.52
C PHE A 83 3.77 6.70 9.13
N ARG A 84 3.85 6.47 10.45
CA ARG A 84 5.12 6.15 11.11
C ARG A 84 5.72 4.86 10.55
N ASP A 85 4.93 3.79 10.50
CA ASP A 85 5.42 2.46 10.11
C ASP A 85 5.71 2.43 8.60
N PHE A 86 4.92 3.12 7.78
CA PHE A 86 5.17 3.31 6.34
C PHE A 86 6.46 4.09 6.08
N ALA A 87 6.69 5.21 6.77
CA ALA A 87 7.91 6.00 6.59
C ALA A 87 9.16 5.17 6.90
N ALA A 88 9.16 4.41 8.00
CA ALA A 88 10.28 3.53 8.34
C ALA A 88 10.50 2.42 7.29
N ALA A 89 9.44 1.73 6.87
CA ALA A 89 9.53 0.67 5.87
C ALA A 89 9.95 1.19 4.48
N TRP A 90 9.43 2.36 4.07
CA TRP A 90 9.73 2.98 2.78
C TRP A 90 11.17 3.51 2.72
N SER A 91 11.68 4.10 3.81
CA SER A 91 13.10 4.43 3.92
C SER A 91 13.97 3.18 3.81
N ALA A 92 13.69 2.13 4.60
CA ALA A 92 14.45 0.89 4.54
C ALA A 92 14.43 0.25 3.14
N LEU A 93 13.30 0.29 2.43
CA LEU A 93 13.16 -0.22 1.07
C LEU A 93 14.06 0.53 0.07
N GLN A 94 14.11 1.85 0.16
CA GLN A 94 14.92 2.68 -0.75
C GLN A 94 16.42 2.53 -0.49
N GLU A 95 16.80 2.30 0.77
CA GLU A 95 18.20 2.23 1.20
C GLU A 95 18.78 0.80 1.13
N LEU A 96 17.94 -0.22 0.92
CA LEU A 96 18.37 -1.60 0.88
C LEU A 96 19.41 -1.83 -0.24
N GLY A 97 20.59 -2.31 0.14
CA GLY A 97 21.72 -2.53 -0.79
C GLY A 97 22.60 -1.30 -1.03
N CYS A 98 22.34 -0.18 -0.35
CA CYS A 98 23.19 1.01 -0.38
C CYS A 98 24.13 1.07 0.83
N GLU A 99 25.44 1.19 0.62
CA GLU A 99 26.43 1.13 1.70
C GLU A 99 26.93 2.50 2.21
N ARG A 100 26.92 3.52 1.35
CA ARG A 100 27.55 4.83 1.64
C ARG A 100 26.58 5.99 1.45
N LEU A 101 25.41 5.87 2.08
CA LEU A 101 24.42 6.96 2.06
C LEU A 101 24.91 8.11 2.94
N ILE A 102 24.82 9.33 2.39
CA ILE A 102 25.18 10.56 3.10
C ILE A 102 23.90 11.16 3.67
N PRO A 103 23.78 11.33 5.00
CA PRO A 103 22.62 11.97 5.60
C PRO A 103 22.47 13.41 5.08
N HIS A 104 21.25 13.80 4.72
CA HIS A 104 20.98 15.20 4.42
C HIS A 104 21.14 16.03 5.71
N PRO A 105 21.85 17.17 5.71
CA PRO A 105 22.02 18.04 6.88
C PRO A 105 20.74 18.49 7.60
N GLY A 106 19.56 18.37 6.98
CA GLY A 106 18.25 18.65 7.62
C GLY A 106 17.50 17.41 8.11
N SER A 107 18.05 16.21 8.00
CA SER A 107 17.37 14.98 8.37
C SER A 107 17.42 14.74 9.89
N LEU A 108 16.24 14.62 10.52
CA LEU A 108 16.09 14.24 11.93
C LEU A 108 16.12 12.70 12.14
N THR A 109 16.21 11.90 11.08
CA THR A 109 16.22 10.43 11.18
C THR A 109 17.65 9.92 11.23
N TYR A 110 18.12 9.71 12.46
CA TYR A 110 19.43 9.15 12.77
C TYR A 110 19.42 7.61 12.76
N ALA A 111 20.58 7.07 12.36
CA ALA A 111 21.15 5.77 12.71
C ALA A 111 20.54 4.52 12.05
N SER A 112 21.00 4.24 10.82
CA SER A 112 21.39 2.87 10.49
C SER A 112 22.92 2.81 10.45
N SER A 113 23.44 2.02 11.38
CA SER A 113 24.85 1.84 11.72
C SER A 113 25.64 1.15 10.60
N CYS A 114 26.04 1.90 9.58
CA CYS A 114 27.12 1.51 8.68
C CYS A 114 28.18 2.63 8.61
N VAL A 115 28.70 3.05 9.77
CA VAL A 115 30.05 3.60 9.81
C VAL A 115 30.97 2.39 9.83
N LEU A 116 31.41 1.94 8.65
CA LEU A 116 32.57 1.06 8.56
C LEU A 116 33.75 1.80 9.21
N PRO A 117 34.40 1.27 10.26
CA PRO A 117 35.64 1.84 10.75
C PRO A 117 36.76 1.53 9.75
N CYS A 118 37.46 2.59 9.35
CA CYS A 118 38.78 2.67 8.69
C CYS A 118 39.14 1.63 7.61
#